data_AF-A0A831QUY3-F1
#
_entry.id   AF-A0A831QUY3-F1
#
_cell.length_a   1.000
_cell.length_b   1.000
_cell.length_c   1.000
_cell.angle_alpha   90.00
_cell.angle_beta   90.00
_cell.angle_gamma   90.00
#
_symmetry.space_group_name_H-M   'P 1'
#
loop_
_entity.id
_entity.type
_entity.pdbx_description
1 polymer ?
#
loop_
_entity_poly.entity_id
_entity_poly.type
_entity_poly.pdbx_seq_one_letter_code
_entity_poly.pdbx_strand_id
1 'polypeptide(L)'
;MGMVTYICDEIGPPKVDGEDLRTSIEKLCRLPLGDVLYLRVDWKDIQKEPGILEFPEHWHITFEMAKKYKKRVAFRIQLMSPVIEGHSVPDFLVDKIPFVELGTTDEIGIRGKVHYAPRYDHPEFMKAFKELDDLLSEKYNGHQLVEYVDTYMYGFWGEGHTWPFEGNPFPDYETAEKTSIALFQHQAKNWTKTPLTTNTQPDYSHVGNSEVLDRTIRSYNWLRTDTIFIETSQIDALSNRPPWIGATIEQGLATGDKNKETNFEGIAKNENIIAHIKDVSPNYFSLWNWHIISAENFLSYYTINPKPLDDLAASIGYRVRPSWIWFFENEGYPGLVLGLVNDGLAAVPGALRLSLSNADKSVFVEGSLDPGYPLPGKVRQALFQLPKNTSWEGLRLYAHIEVKGVRHPVSWACHQKVENDGALILKKNL
;
A
#
# COMPACT_ATOMS: atom_id res chain seq x y z
N MET A 1 -4.76 -1.60 6.37
CA MET A 1 -4.20 -2.90 5.90
C MET A 1 -5.30 -3.86 5.57
N GLY A 2 -5.17 -4.56 4.46
CA GLY A 2 -6.28 -5.31 3.91
C GLY A 2 -6.26 -5.41 2.39
N MET A 3 -7.43 -5.66 1.81
CA MET A 3 -7.54 -5.86 0.38
C MET A 3 -7.68 -4.52 -0.36
N VAL A 4 -7.09 -4.43 -1.55
CA VAL A 4 -7.02 -3.18 -2.33
C VAL A 4 -7.93 -3.29 -3.55
N THR A 5 -8.98 -2.49 -3.62
CA THR A 5 -9.89 -2.41 -4.76
C THR A 5 -9.39 -1.35 -5.75
N TYR A 6 -9.15 -1.75 -6.99
CA TYR A 6 -8.78 -0.82 -8.06
C TYR A 6 -10.00 -0.01 -8.51
N ILE A 7 -9.83 1.31 -8.54
CA ILE A 7 -10.79 2.24 -9.13
C ILE A 7 -10.31 2.77 -10.48
N CYS A 8 -8.99 2.89 -10.65
CA CYS A 8 -8.36 3.27 -11.91
C CYS A 8 -7.06 2.48 -12.03
N ASP A 9 -6.93 1.62 -13.06
CA ASP A 9 -5.64 1.02 -13.43
C ASP A 9 -5.01 1.80 -14.58
N GLU A 10 -4.02 1.18 -15.22
CA GLU A 10 -3.25 1.74 -16.30
C GLU A 10 -4.07 2.03 -17.58
N ILE A 11 -5.20 1.38 -17.81
CA ILE A 11 -6.08 1.70 -18.96
C ILE A 11 -7.20 2.69 -18.60
N GLY A 12 -7.25 3.13 -17.34
CA GLY A 12 -8.16 4.14 -16.82
C GLY A 12 -9.22 3.59 -15.84
N PRO A 13 -10.26 4.40 -15.55
CA PRO A 13 -11.36 4.00 -14.68
C PRO A 13 -12.27 2.96 -15.35
N PRO A 14 -13.17 2.28 -14.61
CA PRO A 14 -14.09 1.29 -15.15
C PRO A 14 -14.92 1.84 -16.31
N LYS A 15 -15.07 1.03 -17.36
CA LYS A 15 -15.93 1.29 -18.53
C LYS A 15 -16.92 0.14 -18.67
N VAL A 16 -18.12 0.31 -18.11
CA VAL A 16 -19.18 -0.72 -18.11
C VAL A 16 -20.31 -0.24 -19.01
N ASP A 17 -20.69 -1.05 -20.00
CA ASP A 17 -21.74 -0.69 -20.96
C ASP A 17 -23.08 -0.42 -20.27
N GLY A 18 -23.65 0.76 -20.51
CA GLY A 18 -24.94 1.17 -19.94
C GLY A 18 -24.86 1.71 -18.50
N GLU A 19 -23.67 1.89 -17.94
CA GLU A 19 -23.48 2.47 -16.60
C GLU A 19 -22.69 3.78 -16.67
N ASP A 20 -23.06 4.75 -15.84
CA ASP A 20 -22.23 5.94 -15.64
C ASP A 20 -21.03 5.63 -14.72
N LEU A 21 -19.97 6.44 -14.88
CA LEU A 21 -18.71 6.29 -14.14
C LEU A 21 -18.92 6.24 -12.63
N ARG A 22 -19.80 7.09 -12.10
CA ARG A 22 -20.08 7.18 -10.66
C ARG A 22 -20.68 5.90 -10.12
N THR A 23 -21.64 5.33 -10.85
CA THR A 23 -22.30 4.07 -10.51
C THR A 23 -21.30 2.93 -10.49
N SER A 24 -20.45 2.82 -11.53
CA SER A 24 -19.44 1.77 -11.60
C SER A 24 -18.40 1.88 -10.48
N ILE A 25 -17.92 3.10 -10.17
CA ILE A 25 -17.01 3.34 -9.04
C ILE A 25 -17.69 3.00 -7.71
N GLU A 26 -18.93 3.43 -7.50
CA GLU A 26 -19.64 3.16 -6.25
C GLU A 26 -19.85 1.65 -6.02
N LYS A 27 -20.12 0.88 -7.08
CA LYS A 27 -20.16 -0.59 -7.00
C LYS A 27 -18.83 -1.19 -6.57
N LEU A 28 -17.71 -0.76 -7.16
CA LEU A 28 -16.36 -1.18 -6.77
C LEU A 28 -16.10 -0.83 -5.29
N CYS A 29 -16.44 0.39 -4.89
CA CYS A 29 -16.27 0.85 -3.50
C CYS A 29 -17.08 0.00 -2.50
N ARG A 30 -18.18 -0.60 -2.93
CA ARG A 30 -19.03 -1.47 -2.10
C ARG A 30 -18.64 -2.94 -2.14
N LEU A 31 -17.61 -3.32 -2.92
CA LEU A 31 -17.15 -4.70 -2.97
C LEU A 31 -16.83 -5.22 -1.56
N PRO A 32 -17.24 -6.47 -1.25
CA PRO A 32 -16.84 -7.12 -0.02
C PRO A 32 -15.32 -7.23 0.04
N LEU A 33 -14.78 -7.34 1.25
CA LEU A 33 -13.35 -7.48 1.55
C LEU A 33 -12.45 -6.27 1.23
N GLY A 34 -12.83 -5.36 0.32
CA GLY A 34 -11.99 -4.21 -0.02
C GLY A 34 -11.88 -3.18 1.11
N ASP A 35 -10.66 -2.84 1.52
CA ASP A 35 -10.37 -1.88 2.60
C ASP A 35 -9.78 -0.55 2.08
N VAL A 36 -9.03 -0.63 0.98
CA VAL A 36 -8.34 0.49 0.32
C VAL A 36 -8.82 0.61 -1.11
N LEU A 37 -9.06 1.83 -1.58
CA LEU A 37 -9.37 2.16 -2.97
C LEU A 37 -8.11 2.66 -3.66
N TYR A 38 -7.78 2.13 -4.82
CA TYR A 38 -6.53 2.42 -5.50
C TYR A 38 -6.72 3.17 -6.83
N LEU A 39 -5.92 4.20 -7.03
CA LEU A 39 -5.91 5.05 -8.22
C LEU A 39 -4.53 5.06 -8.88
N ARG A 40 -4.48 4.78 -10.17
CA ARG A 40 -3.30 4.97 -11.01
C ARG A 40 -3.63 6.00 -12.09
N VAL A 41 -2.87 7.08 -12.18
CA VAL A 41 -3.08 8.17 -13.15
C VAL A 41 -1.75 8.65 -13.72
N ASP A 42 -1.77 9.21 -14.93
CA ASP A 42 -0.60 9.88 -15.49
C ASP A 42 -0.43 11.27 -14.87
N TRP A 43 0.81 11.76 -14.82
CA TRP A 43 1.11 13.11 -14.33
C TRP A 43 0.31 14.19 -15.07
N LYS A 44 0.21 14.11 -16.40
CA LYS A 44 -0.59 15.06 -17.21
C LYS A 44 -2.06 15.16 -16.79
N ASP A 45 -2.62 14.10 -16.22
CA ASP A 45 -4.04 14.04 -15.85
C ASP A 45 -4.33 14.82 -14.56
N ILE A 46 -3.28 15.11 -13.77
CA ILE A 46 -3.41 15.76 -12.47
C ILE A 46 -2.75 17.14 -12.39
N GLN A 47 -1.97 17.53 -13.41
CA GLN A 47 -1.31 18.84 -13.45
C GLN A 47 -1.26 19.35 -14.89
N LYS A 48 -2.21 20.20 -15.28
CA LYS A 48 -2.28 20.78 -16.64
C LYS A 48 -1.51 22.08 -16.79
N GLU A 49 -1.29 22.80 -15.69
CA GLU A 49 -0.53 24.04 -15.62
C GLU A 49 0.52 23.98 -14.50
N PRO A 50 1.68 24.65 -14.65
CA PRO A 50 2.66 24.77 -13.57
C PRO A 50 2.02 25.33 -12.29
N GLY A 51 2.33 24.72 -11.15
CA GLY A 51 1.86 25.17 -9.83
C GLY A 51 0.42 24.78 -9.47
N ILE A 52 -0.35 24.12 -10.35
CA ILE A 52 -1.78 23.85 -10.14
C ILE A 52 -2.11 22.36 -10.33
N LEU A 53 -2.60 21.72 -9.27
CA LEU A 53 -3.19 20.38 -9.36
C LEU A 53 -4.66 20.46 -9.80
N GLU A 54 -5.02 19.70 -10.83
CA GLU A 54 -6.37 19.55 -11.34
C GLU A 54 -6.68 18.06 -11.52
N PHE A 55 -7.51 17.48 -10.65
CA PHE A 55 -7.74 16.03 -10.63
C PHE A 55 -8.90 15.61 -11.56
N PRO A 56 -8.84 14.40 -12.14
CA PRO A 56 -9.92 13.86 -12.95
C PRO A 56 -11.15 13.48 -12.11
N GLU A 57 -12.32 13.35 -12.75
CA GLU A 57 -13.60 13.06 -12.08
C GLU A 57 -13.55 11.81 -11.17
N HIS A 58 -12.95 10.73 -11.65
CA HIS A 58 -12.85 9.48 -10.90
C HIS A 58 -12.04 9.62 -9.60
N TRP A 59 -11.09 10.56 -9.55
CA TRP A 59 -10.35 10.88 -8.33
C TRP A 59 -11.28 11.47 -7.27
N HIS A 60 -12.10 12.44 -7.66
CA HIS A 60 -13.08 13.07 -6.76
C HIS A 60 -14.13 12.07 -6.25
N ILE A 61 -14.68 11.25 -7.15
CA ILE A 61 -15.64 10.20 -6.77
C ILE A 61 -14.99 9.22 -5.79
N THR A 62 -13.75 8.81 -6.02
CA THR A 62 -13.02 7.87 -5.15
C THR A 62 -12.86 8.40 -3.73
N PHE A 63 -12.45 9.66 -3.56
CA PHE A 63 -12.32 10.26 -2.23
C PHE A 63 -13.69 10.46 -1.54
N GLU A 64 -14.74 10.80 -2.30
CA GLU A 64 -16.10 10.88 -1.79
C GLU A 64 -16.57 9.51 -1.27
N MET A 65 -16.40 8.46 -2.07
CA MET A 65 -16.81 7.10 -1.74
C MET A 65 -15.97 6.51 -0.61
N ALA A 66 -14.65 6.79 -0.56
CA ALA A 66 -13.79 6.39 0.54
C ALA A 66 -14.35 6.90 1.88
N LYS A 67 -14.72 8.18 1.95
CA LYS A 67 -15.35 8.77 3.14
C LYS A 67 -16.70 8.13 3.45
N LYS A 68 -17.56 7.96 2.45
CA LYS A 68 -18.91 7.39 2.60
C LYS A 68 -18.88 5.96 3.15
N TYR A 69 -17.96 5.14 2.65
CA TYR A 69 -17.85 3.72 2.97
C TYR A 69 -16.76 3.41 4.00
N LYS A 70 -16.17 4.43 4.64
CA LYS A 70 -15.11 4.31 5.64
C LYS A 70 -13.88 3.53 5.16
N LYS A 71 -13.54 3.70 3.88
CA LYS A 71 -12.35 3.14 3.23
C LYS A 71 -11.24 4.19 3.16
N ARG A 72 -10.04 3.73 2.86
CA ARG A 72 -8.87 4.58 2.59
C ARG A 72 -8.59 4.63 1.10
N VAL A 73 -7.73 5.54 0.66
CA VAL A 73 -7.28 5.72 -0.72
C VAL A 73 -5.77 5.53 -0.77
N ALA A 74 -5.30 4.81 -1.77
CA ALA A 74 -3.90 4.79 -2.17
C ALA A 74 -3.79 5.18 -3.65
N PHE A 75 -2.65 5.71 -4.06
CA PHE A 75 -2.49 6.12 -5.45
C PHE A 75 -1.05 6.10 -5.95
N ARG A 76 -0.91 6.00 -7.27
CA ARG A 76 0.34 6.15 -8.02
C ARG A 76 0.19 7.20 -9.10
N ILE A 77 1.23 8.02 -9.26
CA ILE A 77 1.40 8.92 -10.39
C ILE A 77 2.43 8.32 -11.34
N GLN A 78 2.05 8.14 -12.60
CA GLN A 78 2.92 7.61 -13.64
C GLN A 78 3.64 8.74 -14.36
N LEU A 79 4.96 8.60 -14.46
CA LEU A 79 5.81 9.52 -15.25
C LEU A 79 5.95 9.05 -16.70
N MET A 80 5.59 7.80 -16.98
CA MET A 80 5.58 7.18 -18.30
C MET A 80 4.57 6.00 -18.34
N SER A 81 3.72 5.98 -19.36
CA SER A 81 2.69 4.96 -19.56
C SER A 81 2.77 4.34 -20.96
N PRO A 82 2.82 2.99 -21.06
CA PRO A 82 2.80 2.33 -22.36
C PRO A 82 1.39 2.22 -22.95
N VAL A 83 0.34 2.37 -22.13
CA VAL A 83 -1.06 2.05 -22.48
C VAL A 83 -1.95 3.28 -22.74
N ILE A 84 -1.43 4.49 -22.51
CA ILE A 84 -2.13 5.76 -22.76
C ILE A 84 -1.49 6.47 -23.96
N GLU A 85 -2.30 7.07 -24.83
CA GLU A 85 -1.79 7.85 -25.97
C GLU A 85 -1.01 9.09 -25.53
N GLY A 86 0.02 9.45 -26.33
CA GLY A 86 0.91 10.57 -26.05
C GLY A 86 1.87 10.35 -24.86
N HIS A 87 2.43 11.45 -24.36
CA HIS A 87 3.31 11.43 -23.19
C HIS A 87 2.49 11.45 -21.89
N SER A 88 3.03 10.87 -20.82
CA SER A 88 2.43 10.92 -19.48
C SER A 88 2.79 12.19 -18.72
N VAL A 89 3.82 12.91 -19.17
CA VAL A 89 4.19 14.21 -18.61
C VAL A 89 3.28 15.33 -19.16
N PRO A 90 3.04 16.42 -18.40
CA PRO A 90 2.17 17.51 -18.84
C PRO A 90 2.65 18.25 -20.09
N ASP A 91 1.71 18.74 -20.90
CA ASP A 91 1.99 19.47 -22.14
C ASP A 91 2.91 20.69 -21.94
N PHE A 92 2.79 21.40 -20.81
CA PHE A 92 3.64 22.55 -20.49
C PHE A 92 5.12 22.21 -20.32
N LEU A 93 5.44 20.92 -20.17
CA LEU A 93 6.79 20.39 -19.98
C LEU A 93 7.32 19.71 -21.25
N VAL A 94 6.45 19.15 -22.09
CA VAL A 94 6.82 18.37 -23.29
C VAL A 94 7.81 19.16 -24.17
N ASP A 95 7.53 20.42 -24.46
CA ASP A 95 8.40 21.24 -25.32
C ASP A 95 9.70 21.74 -24.65
N LYS A 96 9.90 21.44 -23.36
CA LYS A 96 11.03 21.94 -22.56
C LYS A 96 12.06 20.86 -22.22
N ILE A 97 11.76 19.60 -22.54
CA ILE A 97 12.64 18.47 -22.22
C ILE A 97 12.82 17.58 -23.45
N PRO A 98 13.99 16.94 -23.62
CA PRO A 98 14.15 15.93 -24.64
C PRO A 98 13.39 14.65 -24.26
N PHE A 99 12.94 13.94 -25.29
CA PHE A 99 12.43 12.57 -25.20
C PHE A 99 13.33 11.64 -26.01
N VAL A 100 13.65 10.49 -25.43
CA VAL A 100 14.45 9.46 -26.09
C VAL A 100 13.51 8.39 -26.60
N GLU A 101 13.56 8.11 -27.91
CA GLU A 101 12.83 7.02 -28.54
C GLU A 101 13.38 5.67 -28.04
N LEU A 102 12.50 4.83 -27.52
CA LEU A 102 12.81 3.46 -27.11
C LEU A 102 12.53 2.45 -28.23
N GLY A 103 11.55 2.77 -29.09
CA GLY A 103 11.12 1.95 -30.22
C GLY A 103 9.65 1.50 -30.09
N THR A 104 9.28 0.48 -30.85
CA THR A 104 7.94 -0.11 -30.88
C THR A 104 7.96 -1.55 -30.37
N THR A 105 6.93 -1.98 -29.66
CA THR A 105 6.73 -3.38 -29.26
C THR A 105 5.24 -3.73 -29.26
N ASP A 106 4.93 -5.02 -29.45
CA ASP A 106 3.58 -5.56 -29.33
C ASP A 106 3.40 -6.33 -27.99
N GLU A 107 4.44 -6.39 -27.14
CA GLU A 107 4.40 -7.09 -25.84
C GLU A 107 3.68 -6.29 -24.75
N ILE A 108 3.68 -4.96 -24.87
CA ILE A 108 3.06 -4.04 -23.91
C ILE A 108 2.33 -2.92 -24.65
N GLY A 109 1.41 -2.26 -23.95
CA GLY A 109 0.87 -0.99 -24.41
C GLY A 109 -0.01 -1.08 -25.64
N ILE A 110 -0.06 0.03 -26.37
CA ILE A 110 -0.85 0.18 -27.59
C ILE A 110 -0.04 -0.36 -28.77
N ARG A 111 -0.64 -1.30 -29.52
CA ARG A 111 -0.01 -1.91 -30.70
C ARG A 111 0.49 -0.86 -31.69
N GLY A 112 1.77 -0.95 -32.06
CA GLY A 112 2.41 -0.04 -33.02
C GLY A 112 2.72 1.36 -32.47
N LYS A 113 2.49 1.63 -31.17
CA LYS A 113 2.91 2.86 -30.52
C LYS A 113 4.44 2.93 -30.46
N VAL A 114 4.99 4.08 -30.81
CA VAL A 114 6.40 4.41 -30.53
C VAL A 114 6.49 4.87 -29.08
N HIS A 115 7.33 4.19 -28.29
CA HIS A 115 7.55 4.51 -26.90
C HIS A 115 8.70 5.50 -26.73
N TYR A 116 8.51 6.44 -25.81
CA TYR A 116 9.49 7.48 -25.49
C TYR A 116 9.67 7.58 -24.00
N ALA A 117 10.91 7.74 -23.56
CA ALA A 117 11.24 8.11 -22.19
C ALA A 117 11.59 9.61 -22.11
N PRO A 118 11.00 10.38 -21.18
CA PRO A 118 11.48 11.73 -20.91
C PRO A 118 12.91 11.66 -20.37
N ARG A 119 13.73 12.69 -20.62
CA ARG A 119 15.03 12.84 -19.96
C ARG A 119 14.84 13.23 -18.50
N TYR A 120 14.76 12.23 -17.62
CA TYR A 120 14.59 12.42 -16.17
C TYR A 120 15.72 13.25 -15.54
N ASP A 121 16.93 13.19 -16.10
CA ASP A 121 18.12 13.94 -15.68
C ASP A 121 18.09 15.41 -16.13
N HIS A 122 17.12 15.80 -16.96
CA HIS A 122 17.02 17.17 -17.46
C HIS A 122 16.59 18.15 -16.35
N PRO A 123 17.24 19.32 -16.20
CA PRO A 123 16.92 20.26 -15.12
C PRO A 123 15.45 20.70 -15.08
N GLU A 124 14.82 20.95 -16.23
CA GLU A 124 13.39 21.31 -16.29
C GLU A 124 12.47 20.16 -15.89
N PHE A 125 12.83 18.90 -16.20
CA PHE A 125 12.08 17.73 -15.71
C PHE A 125 12.15 17.66 -14.20
N MET A 126 13.37 17.70 -13.64
CA MET A 126 13.57 17.63 -12.19
C MET A 126 12.90 18.77 -11.45
N LYS A 127 12.90 19.99 -12.02
CA LYS A 127 12.20 21.14 -11.45
C LYS A 127 10.68 20.92 -11.41
N ALA A 128 10.08 20.52 -12.52
CA ALA A 128 8.65 20.27 -12.61
C ALA A 128 8.21 19.08 -11.75
N PHE A 129 9.01 18.01 -11.70
CA PHE A 129 8.76 16.84 -10.86
C PHE A 129 8.71 17.21 -9.37
N LYS A 130 9.67 18.04 -8.92
CA LYS A 130 9.70 18.52 -7.54
C LYS A 130 8.47 19.34 -7.20
N GLU A 131 8.04 20.21 -8.11
CA GLU A 131 6.81 21.00 -7.94
C GLU A 131 5.57 20.10 -7.84
N LEU A 132 5.44 19.09 -8.71
CA LEU A 132 4.36 18.10 -8.63
C LEU A 132 4.30 17.44 -7.24
N ASP A 133 5.43 16.92 -6.78
CA ASP A 133 5.53 16.22 -5.49
C ASP A 133 5.32 17.17 -4.30
N ASP A 134 5.81 18.40 -4.37
CA ASP A 134 5.57 19.44 -3.37
C ASP A 134 4.07 19.73 -3.23
N LEU A 135 3.36 19.92 -4.35
CA LEU A 135 1.92 20.16 -4.37
C LEU A 135 1.11 18.96 -3.86
N LEU A 136 1.47 17.73 -4.28
CA LEU A 136 0.77 16.52 -3.85
C LEU A 136 0.97 16.25 -2.37
N SER A 137 2.20 16.37 -1.88
CA SER A 137 2.54 16.15 -0.48
C SER A 137 1.94 17.22 0.43
N GLU A 138 1.90 18.50 0.03
CA GLU A 138 1.19 19.55 0.76
C GLU A 138 -0.30 19.19 0.93
N LYS A 139 -0.92 18.62 -0.11
CA LYS A 139 -2.32 18.23 -0.09
C LYS A 139 -2.59 16.94 0.70
N TYR A 140 -1.72 15.95 0.63
CA TYR A 140 -2.04 14.57 1.02
C TYR A 140 -1.13 13.94 2.08
N ASN A 141 0.03 14.52 2.42
CA ASN A 141 0.91 13.95 3.43
C ASN A 141 0.27 14.00 4.84
N GLY A 142 -0.02 12.84 5.42
CA GLY A 142 -0.77 12.70 6.68
C GLY A 142 -2.29 12.89 6.54
N HIS A 143 -2.82 12.93 5.32
CA HIS A 143 -4.26 13.08 5.09
C HIS A 143 -5.03 11.86 5.60
N GLN A 144 -6.13 12.09 6.32
CA GLN A 144 -6.91 11.05 7.02
C GLN A 144 -7.60 10.02 6.11
N LEU A 145 -7.57 10.21 4.79
CA LEU A 145 -8.09 9.22 3.84
C LEU A 145 -6.97 8.50 3.09
N VAL A 146 -5.74 9.01 3.09
CA VAL A 146 -4.65 8.43 2.29
C VAL A 146 -3.93 7.35 3.11
N GLU A 147 -3.89 6.13 2.60
CA GLU A 147 -3.22 4.99 3.24
C GLU A 147 -1.72 4.98 2.94
N TYR A 148 -1.37 5.03 1.65
CA TYR A 148 0.00 5.07 1.14
C TYR A 148 0.00 5.70 -0.26
N VAL A 149 1.18 6.07 -0.73
CA VAL A 149 1.41 6.62 -2.07
C VAL A 149 2.54 5.84 -2.71
N ASP A 150 2.38 5.35 -3.93
CA ASP A 150 3.48 4.67 -4.60
C ASP A 150 4.61 5.64 -4.90
N THR A 151 5.85 5.17 -4.78
CA THR A 151 7.02 5.92 -5.21
C THR A 151 6.94 6.11 -6.72
N TYR A 152 7.10 7.34 -7.20
CA TYR A 152 7.13 7.64 -8.63
C TYR A 152 8.53 7.29 -9.14
N MET A 153 8.71 6.06 -9.62
CA MET A 153 10.00 5.60 -10.13
C MET A 153 10.16 5.92 -11.63
N TYR A 154 11.39 5.82 -12.11
CA TYR A 154 11.69 5.78 -13.55
C TYR A 154 10.87 4.69 -14.26
N GLY A 155 10.59 4.84 -15.55
CA GLY A 155 10.13 3.70 -16.35
C GLY A 155 8.60 3.56 -16.50
N PHE A 156 8.20 2.54 -17.27
CA PHE A 156 6.81 2.26 -17.53
C PHE A 156 6.08 1.96 -16.23
N TRP A 157 4.85 2.46 -16.13
CA TRP A 157 4.00 2.31 -14.94
C TRP A 157 4.59 2.87 -13.65
N GLY A 158 5.76 3.53 -13.69
CA GLY A 158 6.49 3.98 -12.52
C GLY A 158 7.15 2.85 -11.73
N GLU A 159 7.63 1.80 -12.39
CA GLU A 159 8.12 0.56 -11.74
C GLU A 159 9.64 0.42 -11.67
N GLY A 160 10.39 1.35 -12.26
CA GLY A 160 11.86 1.30 -12.28
C GLY A 160 12.44 0.63 -13.52
N HIS A 161 11.68 0.42 -14.60
CA HIS A 161 12.17 -0.25 -15.81
C HIS A 161 11.46 0.18 -17.10
N THR A 162 12.07 -0.16 -18.24
CA THR A 162 11.52 0.06 -19.59
C THR A 162 11.30 -1.23 -20.37
N TRP A 163 11.21 -2.39 -19.69
CA TRP A 163 10.86 -3.65 -20.35
C TRP A 163 9.66 -3.50 -21.29
N PRO A 164 9.73 -4.05 -22.52
CA PRO A 164 10.72 -5.03 -23.01
C PRO A 164 12.01 -4.44 -23.59
N PHE A 165 12.21 -3.12 -23.53
CA PHE A 165 13.44 -2.51 -24.01
C PHE A 165 14.61 -2.78 -23.06
N GLU A 166 15.74 -3.22 -23.63
CA GLU A 166 16.97 -3.46 -22.87
C GLU A 166 17.63 -2.13 -22.47
N GLY A 167 18.19 -2.11 -21.26
CA GLY A 167 18.92 -0.94 -20.73
C GLY A 167 18.02 0.22 -20.33
N ASN A 168 18.54 1.44 -20.51
CA ASN A 168 17.88 2.68 -20.14
C ASN A 168 18.40 3.84 -21.02
N PRO A 169 17.69 4.98 -21.10
CA PRO A 169 18.02 6.11 -21.97
C PRO A 169 18.97 7.14 -21.30
N PHE A 170 19.52 6.85 -20.12
CA PHE A 170 20.49 7.72 -19.47
C PHE A 170 21.86 7.62 -20.17
N PRO A 171 22.70 8.67 -20.10
CA PRO A 171 24.00 8.68 -20.77
C PRO A 171 24.99 7.69 -20.14
N ASP A 172 24.85 7.41 -18.84
CA ASP A 172 25.67 6.48 -18.07
C ASP A 172 24.93 6.06 -16.78
N TYR A 173 25.44 5.01 -16.14
CA TYR A 173 24.87 4.47 -14.88
C TYR A 173 24.92 5.48 -13.74
N GLU A 174 26.00 6.25 -13.61
CA GLU A 174 26.17 7.21 -12.52
C GLU A 174 25.09 8.30 -12.59
N THR A 175 24.75 8.76 -13.79
CA THR A 175 23.67 9.71 -14.05
C THR A 175 22.30 9.08 -13.76
N ALA A 176 22.08 7.84 -14.19
CA ALA A 176 20.84 7.11 -13.95
C ALA A 176 20.57 6.93 -12.44
N GLU A 177 21.54 6.37 -11.71
CA GLU A 177 21.46 6.12 -10.27
C GLU A 177 21.25 7.42 -9.49
N LYS A 178 22.06 8.47 -9.76
CA LYS A 178 21.91 9.78 -9.10
C LYS A 178 20.53 10.38 -9.35
N THR A 179 20.00 10.23 -10.56
CA THR A 179 18.67 10.76 -10.90
C THR A 179 17.57 10.01 -10.13
N SER A 180 17.57 8.68 -10.16
CA SER A 180 16.60 7.85 -9.43
C SER A 180 16.65 8.11 -7.91
N ILE A 181 17.86 8.22 -7.35
CA ILE A 181 18.05 8.60 -5.93
C ILE A 181 17.49 10.00 -5.67
N ALA A 182 17.74 10.98 -6.54
CA ALA A 182 17.25 12.35 -6.36
C ALA A 182 15.72 12.45 -6.42
N LEU A 183 15.07 11.70 -7.33
CA LEU A 183 13.61 11.59 -7.40
C LEU A 183 13.04 11.02 -6.10
N PHE A 184 13.61 9.91 -5.61
CA PHE A 184 13.16 9.28 -4.37
C PHE A 184 13.41 10.17 -3.15
N GLN A 185 14.59 10.76 -3.02
CA GLN A 185 14.96 11.57 -1.86
C GLN A 185 14.06 12.80 -1.70
N HIS A 186 13.67 13.43 -2.81
CA HIS A 186 12.72 14.55 -2.78
C HIS A 186 11.36 14.09 -2.24
N GLN A 187 10.81 13.01 -2.79
CA GLN A 187 9.57 12.40 -2.30
C GLN A 187 9.69 12.02 -0.80
N ALA A 188 10.72 11.29 -0.40
CA ALA A 188 10.88 10.83 0.98
C ALA A 188 11.00 11.98 1.99
N LYS A 189 11.58 13.12 1.59
CA LYS A 189 11.64 14.35 2.39
C LYS A 189 10.26 14.99 2.58
N ASN A 190 9.41 14.91 1.57
CA ASN A 190 8.09 15.53 1.57
C ASN A 190 7.03 14.66 2.27
N TRP A 191 7.02 13.37 1.97
CA TRP A 191 6.06 12.39 2.49
C TRP A 191 6.43 11.88 3.88
N THR A 192 6.58 12.77 4.85
CA THR A 192 7.04 12.45 6.21
C THR A 192 5.99 11.78 7.10
N LYS A 193 4.72 11.74 6.71
CA LYS A 193 3.58 11.26 7.51
C LYS A 193 2.78 10.15 6.81
N THR A 194 2.84 10.11 5.48
CA THR A 194 2.28 9.02 4.67
C THR A 194 3.43 8.17 4.11
N PRO A 195 3.37 6.84 4.20
CA PRO A 195 4.39 5.97 3.59
C PRO A 195 4.40 6.06 2.07
N LEU A 196 5.60 6.13 1.50
CA LEU A 196 5.83 5.80 0.10
C LEU A 196 5.92 4.28 -0.06
N THR A 197 5.39 3.72 -1.14
CA THR A 197 5.49 2.30 -1.50
C THR A 197 6.35 2.12 -2.75
N THR A 198 7.58 1.65 -2.59
CA THR A 198 8.56 1.50 -3.69
C THR A 198 8.45 0.12 -4.32
N ASN A 199 8.34 0.05 -5.66
CA ASN A 199 8.34 -1.22 -6.37
C ASN A 199 9.71 -1.93 -6.20
N THR A 200 9.70 -3.23 -5.92
CA THR A 200 10.89 -4.05 -5.68
C THR A 200 11.58 -4.52 -6.96
N GLN A 201 11.22 -3.97 -8.12
CA GLN A 201 11.82 -4.28 -9.42
C GLN A 201 13.36 -4.37 -9.33
N PRO A 202 13.96 -5.48 -9.81
CA PRO A 202 15.41 -5.60 -9.79
C PRO A 202 16.08 -4.50 -10.61
N ASP A 203 17.33 -4.17 -10.29
CA ASP A 203 18.09 -3.15 -11.01
C ASP A 203 18.67 -3.66 -12.34
N TYR A 204 17.91 -4.47 -13.10
CA TYR A 204 18.39 -4.96 -14.41
C TYR A 204 18.41 -3.85 -15.47
N SER A 205 17.60 -2.81 -15.30
CA SER A 205 17.64 -1.64 -16.18
C SER A 205 18.84 -0.74 -15.88
N HIS A 206 19.65 -1.03 -14.84
CA HIS A 206 20.81 -0.25 -14.43
C HIS A 206 20.46 1.23 -14.18
N VAL A 207 19.44 1.48 -13.36
CA VAL A 207 18.97 2.82 -13.00
C VAL A 207 19.05 3.12 -11.51
N GLY A 208 19.66 2.23 -10.72
CA GLY A 208 19.83 2.38 -9.28
C GLY A 208 18.64 1.91 -8.45
N ASN A 209 17.81 0.98 -8.95
CA ASN A 209 16.64 0.48 -8.20
C ASN A 209 17.04 -0.10 -6.83
N SER A 210 18.18 -0.80 -6.75
CA SER A 210 18.68 -1.35 -5.48
C SER A 210 19.03 -0.27 -4.46
N GLU A 211 19.61 0.85 -4.90
CA GLU A 211 19.90 2.00 -4.03
C GLU A 211 18.62 2.70 -3.57
N VAL A 212 17.63 2.83 -4.46
CA VAL A 212 16.31 3.36 -4.07
C VAL A 212 15.66 2.45 -3.02
N LEU A 213 15.71 1.12 -3.19
CA LEU A 213 15.15 0.16 -2.22
C LEU A 213 15.83 0.20 -0.85
N ASP A 214 17.17 0.24 -0.78
CA ASP A 214 17.88 0.39 0.50
C ASP A 214 17.44 1.68 1.22
N ARG A 215 17.33 2.78 0.48
CA ARG A 215 16.88 4.08 1.02
C ARG A 215 15.42 4.07 1.45
N THR A 216 14.55 3.36 0.74
CA THR A 216 13.15 3.13 1.13
C THR A 216 13.08 2.50 2.51
N ILE A 217 13.85 1.44 2.74
CA ILE A 217 13.89 0.74 4.03
C ILE A 217 14.43 1.67 5.14
N ARG A 218 15.56 2.35 4.90
CA ARG A 218 16.19 3.25 5.88
C ARG A 218 15.35 4.48 6.23
N SER A 219 14.41 4.86 5.36
CA SER A 219 13.51 5.99 5.56
C SER A 219 12.12 5.59 6.05
N TYR A 220 11.94 4.34 6.50
CA TYR A 220 10.67 3.80 7.03
C TYR A 220 9.51 3.89 6.02
N ASN A 221 9.83 3.85 4.73
CA ASN A 221 8.86 3.69 3.66
C ASN A 221 8.63 2.18 3.41
N TRP A 222 7.64 1.87 2.58
CA TRP A 222 7.13 0.52 2.37
C TRP A 222 7.53 -0.02 1.01
N LEU A 223 7.35 -1.33 0.84
CA LEU A 223 7.67 -2.05 -0.39
C LEU A 223 6.40 -2.41 -1.14
N ARG A 224 6.54 -2.55 -2.45
CA ARG A 224 5.50 -3.00 -3.35
C ARG A 224 6.08 -3.95 -4.39
N THR A 225 5.27 -4.87 -4.92
CA THR A 225 5.51 -5.42 -6.26
C THR A 225 4.21 -5.55 -7.04
N ASP A 226 4.29 -5.39 -8.35
CA ASP A 226 3.22 -5.60 -9.32
C ASP A 226 3.08 -7.08 -9.72
N THR A 227 4.06 -7.93 -9.37
CA THR A 227 3.93 -9.40 -9.42
C THR A 227 5.01 -10.09 -8.59
N ILE A 228 4.78 -11.32 -8.14
CA ILE A 228 5.82 -12.18 -7.51
C ILE A 228 6.23 -13.36 -8.40
N PHE A 229 5.77 -13.39 -9.66
CA PHE A 229 5.94 -14.57 -10.54
C PHE A 229 6.96 -14.39 -11.66
N ILE A 230 7.52 -13.19 -11.82
CA ILE A 230 8.47 -12.88 -12.89
C ILE A 230 9.89 -12.82 -12.32
N GLU A 231 10.15 -11.91 -11.38
CA GLU A 231 11.49 -11.72 -10.80
C GLU A 231 11.66 -12.35 -9.42
N THR A 232 12.47 -13.42 -9.34
CA THR A 232 12.65 -14.19 -8.11
C THR A 232 13.28 -13.41 -6.96
N SER A 233 14.15 -12.43 -7.24
CA SER A 233 14.80 -11.62 -6.20
C SER A 233 13.82 -10.72 -5.43
N GLN A 234 12.67 -10.38 -6.02
CA GLN A 234 11.62 -9.63 -5.33
C GLN A 234 11.05 -10.41 -4.16
N ILE A 235 10.94 -11.74 -4.27
CA ILE A 235 10.38 -12.60 -3.23
C ILE A 235 11.23 -12.50 -1.96
N ASP A 236 12.55 -12.55 -2.09
CA ASP A 236 13.46 -12.45 -0.95
C ASP A 236 13.38 -11.06 -0.28
N ALA A 237 13.42 -9.99 -1.09
CA ALA A 237 13.30 -8.62 -0.60
C ALA A 237 11.97 -8.37 0.14
N LEU A 238 10.88 -8.99 -0.32
CA LEU A 238 9.56 -8.87 0.30
C LEU A 238 9.43 -9.75 1.54
N SER A 239 9.73 -11.04 1.44
CA SER A 239 9.53 -12.01 2.52
C SER A 239 10.45 -11.74 3.73
N ASN A 240 11.70 -11.32 3.48
CA ASN A 240 12.71 -11.06 4.50
C ASN A 240 12.89 -9.56 4.83
N ARG A 241 11.96 -8.70 4.42
CA ARG A 241 12.00 -7.27 4.76
C ARG A 241 12.02 -7.05 6.28
N PRO A 242 12.59 -5.93 6.77
CA PRO A 242 12.49 -5.61 8.19
C PRO A 242 11.03 -5.54 8.65
N PRO A 243 10.69 -6.03 9.86
CA PRO A 243 9.31 -6.30 10.23
C PRO A 243 8.44 -5.04 10.40
N TRP A 244 9.05 -3.86 10.52
CA TRP A 244 8.33 -2.58 10.56
C TRP A 244 7.98 -2.02 9.17
N ILE A 245 8.35 -2.71 8.10
CA ILE A 245 8.13 -2.29 6.72
C ILE A 245 6.88 -2.99 6.16
N GLY A 246 5.93 -2.19 5.68
CA GLY A 246 4.74 -2.69 4.99
C GLY A 246 5.08 -3.25 3.60
N ALA A 247 4.30 -4.22 3.14
CA ALA A 247 4.37 -4.71 1.75
C ALA A 247 2.99 -4.74 1.08
N THR A 248 2.95 -4.28 -0.17
CA THR A 248 1.77 -4.30 -1.04
C THR A 248 2.04 -5.19 -2.24
N ILE A 249 1.17 -6.19 -2.48
CA ILE A 249 1.33 -7.11 -3.62
C ILE A 249 0.17 -6.97 -4.58
N GLU A 250 0.50 -6.69 -5.82
CA GLU A 250 -0.41 -6.14 -6.81
C GLU A 250 -0.58 -7.11 -7.97
N GLN A 251 -0.90 -8.35 -7.61
CA GLN A 251 -1.08 -9.45 -8.55
C GLN A 251 -2.52 -9.54 -9.02
N GLY A 252 -2.72 -9.46 -10.34
CA GLY A 252 -4.02 -9.63 -10.97
C GLY A 252 -4.64 -11.03 -10.76
N LEU A 253 -5.94 -11.05 -10.47
CA LEU A 253 -6.78 -12.25 -10.40
C LEU A 253 -7.44 -12.52 -11.75
N ALA A 254 -7.54 -13.80 -12.13
CA ALA A 254 -8.26 -14.24 -13.31
C ALA A 254 -9.79 -14.19 -13.10
N THR A 255 -10.55 -13.91 -14.17
CA THR A 255 -12.02 -13.88 -14.18
C THR A 255 -12.59 -15.09 -14.94
N GLY A 256 -13.84 -15.46 -14.63
CA GLY A 256 -14.62 -16.42 -15.42
C GLY A 256 -13.91 -17.75 -15.73
N ASP A 257 -13.96 -18.16 -17.00
CA ASP A 257 -13.44 -19.45 -17.48
C ASP A 257 -11.90 -19.52 -17.49
N LYS A 258 -11.19 -18.39 -17.61
CA LYS A 258 -9.72 -18.35 -17.53
C LYS A 258 -9.18 -18.81 -16.16
N ASN A 259 -10.00 -18.73 -15.10
CA ASN A 259 -9.63 -19.28 -13.81
C ASN A 259 -9.81 -20.82 -13.74
N LYS A 260 -10.67 -21.40 -14.60
CA LYS A 260 -10.91 -22.85 -14.69
C LYS A 260 -9.92 -23.56 -15.63
N GLU A 261 -9.41 -22.86 -16.64
CA GLU A 261 -8.52 -23.42 -17.67
C GLU A 261 -7.13 -23.83 -17.15
N THR A 262 -6.77 -23.38 -15.95
CA THR A 262 -5.52 -23.70 -15.28
C THR A 262 -5.80 -24.44 -13.97
N ASN A 263 -6.44 -25.60 -14.08
CA ASN A 263 -6.51 -26.58 -13.01
C ASN A 263 -5.22 -27.41 -13.03
N PHE A 264 -4.25 -27.09 -12.17
CA PHE A 264 -3.17 -28.01 -11.88
C PHE A 264 -3.64 -28.92 -10.73
N GLU A 265 -3.86 -30.19 -11.01
CA GLU A 265 -4.32 -31.18 -10.02
C GLU A 265 -5.62 -30.78 -9.26
N GLY A 266 -6.48 -29.99 -9.91
CA GLY A 266 -7.74 -29.51 -9.33
C GLY A 266 -7.63 -28.22 -8.51
N ILE A 267 -6.44 -27.62 -8.41
CA ILE A 267 -6.22 -26.30 -7.79
C ILE A 267 -6.47 -25.21 -8.84
N ALA A 268 -7.38 -24.29 -8.54
CA ALA A 268 -7.66 -23.15 -9.41
C ALA A 268 -6.49 -22.15 -9.42
N LYS A 269 -6.27 -21.44 -10.52
CA LYS A 269 -5.15 -20.49 -10.62
C LYS A 269 -5.18 -19.39 -9.57
N ASN A 270 -6.35 -18.80 -9.30
CA ASN A 270 -6.46 -17.80 -8.24
C ASN A 270 -6.14 -18.38 -6.85
N GLU A 271 -6.47 -19.63 -6.58
CA GLU A 271 -6.12 -20.30 -5.32
C GLU A 271 -4.59 -20.48 -5.22
N ASN A 272 -3.94 -20.93 -6.29
CA ASN A 272 -2.49 -21.05 -6.33
C ASN A 272 -1.79 -19.68 -6.17
N ILE A 273 -2.31 -18.63 -6.83
CA ILE A 273 -1.83 -17.26 -6.65
C ILE A 273 -1.93 -16.86 -5.18
N ILE A 274 -3.10 -17.02 -4.57
CA ILE A 274 -3.34 -16.65 -3.16
C ILE A 274 -2.41 -17.40 -2.22
N ALA A 275 -2.12 -18.69 -2.48
CA ALA A 275 -1.16 -19.46 -1.70
C ALA A 275 0.24 -18.82 -1.70
N HIS A 276 0.80 -18.55 -2.89
CA HIS A 276 2.11 -17.90 -3.01
C HIS A 276 2.14 -16.48 -2.41
N ILE A 277 1.05 -15.74 -2.53
CA ILE A 277 0.92 -14.41 -1.93
C ILE A 277 1.01 -14.49 -0.40
N LYS A 278 0.46 -15.54 0.23
CA LYS A 278 0.58 -15.72 1.68
C LYS A 278 2.03 -15.95 2.12
N ASP A 279 2.84 -16.62 1.29
CA ASP A 279 4.24 -16.94 1.60
C ASP A 279 5.16 -15.70 1.68
N VAL A 280 4.77 -14.59 1.03
CA VAL A 280 5.50 -13.30 1.14
C VAL A 280 4.93 -12.37 2.22
N SER A 281 3.94 -12.84 2.99
CA SER A 281 3.42 -12.19 4.19
C SER A 281 3.03 -10.72 4.01
N PRO A 282 2.13 -10.37 3.08
CA PRO A 282 1.86 -8.99 2.71
C PRO A 282 0.95 -8.26 3.69
N ASN A 283 1.05 -6.92 3.68
CA ASN A 283 0.15 -6.01 4.39
C ASN A 283 -1.07 -5.63 3.55
N TYR A 284 -0.92 -5.66 2.22
CA TYR A 284 -1.97 -5.36 1.27
C TYR A 284 -1.92 -6.30 0.06
N PHE A 285 -3.08 -6.65 -0.47
CA PHE A 285 -3.21 -7.46 -1.68
C PHE A 285 -4.32 -6.93 -2.59
N SER A 286 -4.05 -6.87 -3.89
CA SER A 286 -4.99 -6.33 -4.88
C SER A 286 -6.13 -7.27 -5.24
N LEU A 287 -7.35 -6.73 -5.24
CA LEU A 287 -8.54 -7.31 -5.86
C LEU A 287 -8.64 -6.86 -7.33
N TRP A 288 -7.53 -6.90 -8.05
CA TRP A 288 -7.42 -6.38 -9.40
C TRP A 288 -7.78 -7.45 -10.44
N ASN A 289 -8.63 -7.09 -11.41
CA ASN A 289 -8.86 -7.87 -12.61
C ASN A 289 -8.26 -7.11 -13.79
N TRP A 290 -7.09 -7.57 -14.24
CA TRP A 290 -6.22 -6.89 -15.21
C TRP A 290 -6.98 -6.37 -16.44
N HIS A 291 -7.00 -5.05 -16.63
CA HIS A 291 -7.60 -4.33 -17.77
C HIS A 291 -9.12 -4.44 -17.93
N ILE A 292 -9.81 -5.03 -16.96
CA ILE A 292 -11.27 -5.21 -17.01
C ILE A 292 -11.89 -4.92 -15.66
N ILE A 293 -11.51 -3.79 -15.05
CA ILE A 293 -12.01 -3.40 -13.74
C ILE A 293 -13.53 -3.22 -13.80
N SER A 294 -14.25 -4.06 -13.07
CA SER A 294 -15.65 -3.88 -12.70
C SER A 294 -15.98 -4.71 -11.47
N ALA A 295 -17.04 -4.34 -10.75
CA ALA A 295 -17.48 -5.11 -9.59
C ALA A 295 -17.97 -6.50 -10.00
N GLU A 296 -18.65 -6.59 -11.14
CA GLU A 296 -19.19 -7.80 -11.73
C GLU A 296 -18.09 -8.81 -12.07
N ASN A 297 -16.97 -8.35 -12.63
CA ASN A 297 -15.85 -9.21 -12.97
C ASN A 297 -15.22 -9.84 -11.72
N PHE A 298 -15.04 -9.05 -10.65
CA PHE A 298 -14.58 -9.59 -9.36
C PHE A 298 -15.59 -10.60 -8.79
N LEU A 299 -16.87 -10.22 -8.74
CA LEU A 299 -17.94 -11.03 -8.18
C LEU A 299 -18.17 -12.34 -8.95
N SER A 300 -17.85 -12.38 -10.24
CA SER A 300 -17.92 -13.60 -11.07
C SER A 300 -17.04 -14.73 -10.54
N TYR A 301 -15.87 -14.39 -9.98
CA TYR A 301 -14.99 -15.35 -9.32
C TYR A 301 -15.41 -15.56 -7.86
N TYR A 302 -15.57 -14.47 -7.10
CA TYR A 302 -15.78 -14.52 -5.65
C TYR A 302 -17.06 -15.28 -5.25
N THR A 303 -18.15 -15.13 -6.01
CA THR A 303 -19.42 -15.81 -5.70
C THR A 303 -19.32 -17.34 -5.82
N ILE A 304 -18.43 -17.84 -6.69
CA ILE A 304 -18.23 -19.27 -6.92
C ILE A 304 -17.20 -19.84 -5.93
N ASN A 305 -16.10 -19.12 -5.72
CA ASN A 305 -14.99 -19.56 -4.88
C ASN A 305 -14.61 -18.49 -3.83
N PRO A 306 -15.48 -18.21 -2.84
CA PRO A 306 -15.22 -17.14 -1.87
C PRO A 306 -14.09 -17.49 -0.90
N LYS A 307 -13.97 -18.78 -0.56
CA LYS A 307 -13.12 -19.27 0.54
C LYS A 307 -11.65 -18.81 0.46
N PRO A 308 -10.92 -18.93 -0.66
CA PRO A 308 -9.52 -18.51 -0.70
C PRO A 308 -9.33 -17.01 -0.37
N LEU A 309 -10.23 -16.16 -0.86
CA LEU A 309 -10.18 -14.72 -0.60
C LEU A 309 -10.67 -14.37 0.81
N ASP A 310 -11.67 -15.06 1.33
CA ASP A 310 -12.13 -14.89 2.71
C ASP A 310 -11.04 -15.28 3.72
N ASP A 311 -10.37 -16.43 3.50
CA ASP A 311 -9.27 -16.91 4.33
C ASP A 311 -8.08 -15.94 4.28
N LEU A 312 -7.77 -15.38 3.10
CA LEU A 312 -6.75 -14.35 2.96
C LEU A 312 -7.16 -13.05 3.68
N ALA A 313 -8.37 -12.54 3.44
CA ALA A 313 -8.85 -11.30 4.06
C ALA A 313 -8.90 -11.39 5.59
N ALA A 314 -9.21 -12.55 6.15
CA ALA A 314 -9.19 -12.80 7.58
C ALA A 314 -7.79 -12.64 8.19
N SER A 315 -6.73 -12.96 7.43
CA SER A 315 -5.35 -13.04 7.94
C SER A 315 -4.39 -11.99 7.37
N ILE A 316 -4.73 -11.28 6.29
CA ILE A 316 -3.83 -10.34 5.63
C ILE A 316 -3.41 -9.16 6.53
N GLY A 317 -2.14 -8.74 6.41
CA GLY A 317 -1.55 -7.74 7.28
C GLY A 317 -1.38 -8.23 8.71
N TYR A 318 -1.46 -7.31 9.68
CA TYR A 318 -1.44 -7.68 11.09
C TYR A 318 -2.86 -7.94 11.62
N ARG A 319 -2.97 -8.81 12.62
CA ARG A 319 -4.19 -9.09 13.39
C ARG A 319 -3.82 -9.21 14.87
N VAL A 320 -3.68 -8.09 15.55
CA VAL A 320 -3.18 -8.05 16.94
C VAL A 320 -4.31 -8.24 17.94
N ARG A 321 -4.09 -9.09 18.94
CA ARG A 321 -4.95 -9.21 20.12
C ARG A 321 -4.15 -9.52 21.38
N PRO A 322 -4.65 -9.16 22.58
CA PRO A 322 -4.18 -9.77 23.79
C PRO A 322 -4.63 -11.24 23.83
N SER A 323 -3.73 -12.12 24.27
CA SER A 323 -3.99 -13.54 24.51
C SER A 323 -3.81 -13.93 25.97
N TRP A 324 -3.11 -13.10 26.75
CA TRP A 324 -2.97 -13.26 28.19
C TRP A 324 -2.90 -11.91 28.89
N ILE A 325 -3.44 -11.89 30.10
CA ILE A 325 -3.28 -10.79 31.05
C ILE A 325 -2.84 -11.39 32.38
N TRP A 326 -1.66 -11.00 32.85
CA TRP A 326 -1.19 -11.32 34.18
C TRP A 326 -1.19 -10.06 35.04
N PHE A 327 -1.76 -10.18 36.24
CA PHE A 327 -1.71 -9.14 37.25
C PHE A 327 -0.64 -9.46 38.28
N PHE A 328 0.08 -8.44 38.73
CA PHE A 328 0.99 -8.53 39.87
C PHE A 328 0.90 -7.27 40.72
N GLU A 329 1.45 -7.35 41.93
CA GLU A 329 1.61 -6.20 42.80
C GLU A 329 3.02 -6.25 43.41
N ASN A 330 3.75 -5.12 43.35
CA ASN A 330 5.08 -4.99 43.93
C ASN A 330 5.14 -3.72 44.78
N GLU A 331 5.45 -3.84 46.08
CA GLU A 331 5.56 -2.70 47.02
C GLU A 331 4.31 -1.77 47.04
N GLY A 332 3.12 -2.35 46.83
CA GLY A 332 1.85 -1.62 46.75
C GLY A 332 1.56 -0.97 45.40
N TYR A 333 2.42 -1.18 44.40
CA TYR A 333 2.19 -0.77 43.01
C TYR A 333 1.62 -1.95 42.22
N PRO A 334 0.35 -1.87 41.76
CA PRO A 334 -0.20 -2.85 40.86
C PRO A 334 0.47 -2.77 39.49
N GLY A 335 0.48 -3.88 38.76
CA GLY A 335 1.02 -3.95 37.41
C GLY A 335 0.34 -5.02 36.57
N LEU A 336 0.44 -4.85 35.26
CA LEU A 336 -0.07 -5.78 34.27
C LEU A 336 1.05 -6.23 33.33
N VAL A 337 1.05 -7.50 32.97
CA VAL A 337 1.77 -8.00 31.81
C VAL A 337 0.74 -8.48 30.79
N LEU A 338 0.76 -7.88 29.61
CA LEU A 338 -0.08 -8.28 28.47
C LEU A 338 0.75 -9.17 27.56
N GLY A 339 0.30 -10.41 27.32
CA GLY A 339 0.83 -11.26 26.27
C GLY A 339 0.06 -11.01 24.98
N LEU A 340 0.66 -10.27 24.05
CA LEU A 340 0.06 -9.94 22.75
C LEU A 340 0.50 -10.94 21.69
N VAL A 341 -0.42 -11.28 20.81
CA VAL A 341 -0.18 -12.13 19.64
C VAL A 341 -0.64 -11.43 18.37
N ASN A 342 -0.05 -11.83 17.26
CA ASN A 342 -0.44 -11.42 15.92
C ASN A 342 -0.89 -12.66 15.15
N ASP A 343 -2.20 -12.76 14.89
CA ASP A 343 -2.80 -13.83 14.10
C ASP A 343 -2.76 -13.54 12.58
N GLY A 344 -2.15 -12.40 12.20
CA GLY A 344 -2.03 -11.97 10.81
C GLY A 344 -0.82 -12.59 10.10
N LEU A 345 -0.77 -12.42 8.78
CA LEU A 345 0.35 -12.87 7.94
C LEU A 345 1.58 -11.98 8.11
N ALA A 346 1.40 -10.68 8.30
CA ALA A 346 2.48 -9.72 8.35
C ALA A 346 2.74 -9.20 9.76
N ALA A 347 3.98 -8.82 10.02
CA ALA A 347 4.36 -7.99 11.16
C ALA A 347 3.62 -6.64 11.17
N VAL A 348 3.62 -5.97 12.34
CA VAL A 348 3.01 -4.65 12.49
C VAL A 348 3.92 -3.60 11.83
N PRO A 349 3.53 -2.94 10.73
CA PRO A 349 4.39 -1.94 10.13
C PRO A 349 4.40 -0.69 11.01
N GLY A 350 5.60 -0.15 11.23
CA GLY A 350 5.84 0.81 12.30
C GLY A 350 5.93 0.16 13.68
N ALA A 351 5.49 0.86 14.73
CA ALA A 351 5.54 0.39 16.11
C ALA A 351 4.15 0.31 16.74
N LEU A 352 3.84 -0.79 17.44
CA LEU A 352 2.59 -0.91 18.19
C LEU A 352 2.70 -0.13 19.51
N ARG A 353 1.91 0.92 19.66
CA ARG A 353 1.71 1.65 20.90
C ARG A 353 0.47 1.16 21.62
N LEU A 354 0.58 0.99 22.92
CA LEU A 354 -0.49 0.58 23.80
C LEU A 354 -0.69 1.62 24.89
N SER A 355 -1.95 1.87 25.25
CA SER A 355 -2.27 2.73 26.39
C SER A 355 -3.40 2.15 27.22
N LEU A 356 -3.30 2.28 28.54
CA LEU A 356 -4.35 1.96 29.49
C LEU A 356 -4.88 3.25 30.11
N SER A 357 -6.20 3.35 30.17
CA SER A 357 -6.84 4.43 30.94
C SER A 357 -8.07 3.95 31.69
N ASN A 358 -8.42 4.64 32.77
CA ASN A 358 -9.76 4.52 33.36
C ASN A 358 -10.75 5.48 32.66
N ALA A 359 -12.04 5.41 33.05
CA ALA A 359 -13.11 6.14 32.37
C ALA A 359 -13.00 7.67 32.51
N ASP A 360 -12.52 8.17 33.65
CA ASP A 360 -12.31 9.59 33.94
C ASP A 360 -10.91 10.09 33.53
N LYS A 361 -10.06 9.20 33.00
CA LYS A 361 -8.66 9.46 32.60
C LYS A 361 -7.74 9.92 33.73
N SER A 362 -8.12 9.72 34.99
CA SER A 362 -7.22 9.97 36.13
C SER A 362 -6.06 8.98 36.19
N VAL A 363 -6.20 7.81 35.54
CA VAL A 363 -5.11 6.88 35.25
C VAL A 363 -4.89 6.89 33.74
N PHE A 364 -3.65 7.18 33.33
CA PHE A 364 -3.20 7.04 31.95
C PHE A 364 -1.74 6.58 31.93
N VAL A 365 -1.48 5.42 31.33
CA VAL A 365 -0.13 4.91 31.09
C VAL A 365 -0.03 4.44 29.64
N GLU A 366 1.05 4.78 28.96
CA GLU A 366 1.29 4.37 27.58
C GLU A 366 2.73 3.90 27.37
N GLY A 367 2.93 3.10 26.33
CA GLY A 367 4.23 2.62 25.91
C GLY A 367 4.20 2.10 24.47
N SER A 368 5.36 1.72 23.97
CA SER A 368 5.52 1.13 22.63
C SER A 368 6.24 -0.20 22.73
N LEU A 369 5.86 -1.14 21.88
CA LEU A 369 6.71 -2.28 21.55
C LEU A 369 7.80 -1.86 20.54
N ASP A 370 8.80 -2.72 20.38
CA ASP A 370 9.77 -2.60 19.29
C ASP A 370 9.04 -2.58 17.94
N PRO A 371 9.52 -1.80 16.95
CA PRO A 371 8.94 -1.77 15.62
C PRO A 371 8.82 -3.17 15.00
N GLY A 372 7.70 -3.46 14.35
CA GLY A 372 7.39 -4.78 13.78
C GLY A 372 6.64 -5.74 14.71
N TYR A 373 6.62 -5.51 16.02
CA TYR A 373 6.06 -6.47 16.97
C TYR A 373 4.59 -6.21 17.32
N PRO A 374 3.82 -7.27 17.68
CA PRO A 374 4.22 -8.68 17.71
C PRO A 374 4.38 -9.30 16.31
N LEU A 375 5.38 -10.17 16.17
CA LEU A 375 5.56 -10.99 14.97
C LEU A 375 4.47 -12.07 14.89
N PRO A 376 4.02 -12.43 13.67
CA PRO A 376 3.14 -13.58 13.44
C PRO A 376 3.61 -14.85 14.13
N GLY A 377 2.69 -15.60 14.75
CA GLY A 377 2.99 -16.88 15.41
C GLY A 377 3.89 -16.79 16.65
N LYS A 378 4.15 -15.58 17.18
CA LYS A 378 4.92 -15.33 18.40
C LYS A 378 4.11 -14.53 19.42
N VAL A 379 4.54 -14.61 20.68
CA VAL A 379 3.99 -13.81 21.77
C VAL A 379 4.97 -12.69 22.11
N ARG A 380 4.50 -11.44 22.15
CA ARG A 380 5.27 -10.31 22.68
C ARG A 380 4.61 -9.80 23.95
N GLN A 381 5.41 -9.62 25.00
CA GLN A 381 4.90 -9.12 26.27
C GLN A 381 5.08 -7.60 26.38
N ALA A 382 4.08 -6.93 26.94
CA ALA A 382 4.13 -5.53 27.35
C ALA A 382 3.85 -5.44 28.86
N LEU A 383 4.70 -4.73 29.60
CA LEU A 383 4.52 -4.50 31.03
C LEU A 383 4.01 -3.08 31.27
N PHE A 384 2.99 -2.96 32.10
CA PHE A 384 2.45 -1.71 32.61
C PHE A 384 2.60 -1.66 34.12
N GLN A 385 3.25 -0.62 34.62
CA GLN A 385 3.21 -0.26 36.02
C GLN A 385 2.04 0.71 36.24
N LEU A 386 1.19 0.44 37.24
CA LEU A 386 0.02 1.25 37.52
C LEU A 386 0.22 2.07 38.82
N PRO A 387 -0.48 3.21 38.97
CA PRO A 387 -0.48 3.94 40.23
C PRO A 387 -1.01 3.10 41.39
N LYS A 388 -0.55 3.38 42.62
CA LYS A 388 -1.02 2.69 43.83
C LYS A 388 -2.55 2.69 43.93
N ASN A 389 -3.11 1.61 44.45
CA ASN A 389 -4.56 1.43 44.64
C ASN A 389 -5.39 1.46 43.34
N THR A 390 -4.77 1.33 42.16
CA THR A 390 -5.50 1.22 40.89
C THR A 390 -6.06 -0.19 40.71
N SER A 391 -7.38 -0.31 40.53
CA SER A 391 -7.99 -1.55 40.04
C SER A 391 -7.73 -1.69 38.55
N TRP A 392 -7.17 -2.82 38.12
CA TRP A 392 -6.92 -3.09 36.71
C TRP A 392 -8.17 -3.55 35.94
N GLU A 393 -9.09 -4.24 36.62
CA GLU A 393 -10.37 -4.66 36.03
C GLU A 393 -11.20 -3.42 35.72
N GLY A 394 -11.72 -3.35 34.49
CA GLY A 394 -12.46 -2.19 33.98
C GLY A 394 -11.59 -1.13 33.29
N LEU A 395 -10.26 -1.24 33.32
CA LEU A 395 -9.40 -0.36 32.52
C LEU A 395 -9.66 -0.54 31.02
N ARG A 396 -9.49 0.54 30.28
CA ARG A 396 -9.68 0.65 28.84
C ARG A 396 -8.31 0.52 28.16
N LEU A 397 -8.12 -0.56 27.40
CA LEU A 397 -6.91 -0.79 26.61
C LEU A 397 -7.13 -0.29 25.18
N TYR A 398 -6.24 0.59 24.73
CA TYR A 398 -6.20 1.09 23.36
C TYR A 398 -4.90 0.67 22.69
N ALA A 399 -4.95 0.51 21.37
CA ALA A 399 -3.79 0.25 20.54
C ALA A 399 -3.76 1.18 19.34
N HIS A 400 -2.56 1.63 19.00
CA HIS A 400 -2.29 2.39 17.78
C HIS A 400 -1.02 1.85 17.13
N ILE A 401 -0.99 1.76 15.81
CA ILE A 401 0.29 1.67 15.10
C ILE A 401 0.84 3.08 14.93
N GLU A 402 2.14 3.26 15.16
CA GLU A 402 2.82 4.49 14.81
C GLU A 402 3.71 4.27 13.59
N VAL A 403 3.37 4.97 12.51
CA VAL A 403 4.07 4.94 11.23
C VAL A 403 4.50 6.36 10.90
N LYS A 404 5.81 6.57 10.75
CA LYS A 404 6.39 7.90 10.46
C LYS A 404 5.86 9.01 11.38
N GLY A 405 5.74 8.71 12.68
CA GLY A 405 5.25 9.63 13.70
C GLY A 405 3.73 9.86 13.72
N VAL A 406 2.97 9.22 12.82
CA VAL A 406 1.50 9.27 12.80
C VAL A 406 0.92 8.04 13.47
N ARG A 407 -0.02 8.25 14.39
CA ARG A 407 -0.72 7.16 15.09
C ARG A 407 -2.01 6.81 14.35
N HIS A 408 -2.20 5.52 14.05
CA HIS A 408 -3.42 4.99 13.46
C HIS A 408 -4.05 3.97 14.41
N PRO A 409 -5.37 4.03 14.66
CA PRO A 409 -6.04 3.12 15.58
C PRO A 409 -5.94 1.67 15.08
N VAL A 410 -5.78 0.75 16.01
CA VAL A 410 -5.77 -0.69 15.76
C VAL A 410 -7.16 -1.26 16.04
N SER A 411 -7.67 -2.05 15.10
CA SER A 411 -8.82 -2.93 15.35
C SER A 411 -8.33 -4.21 16.01
N TRP A 412 -8.81 -4.49 17.23
CA TRP A 412 -8.46 -5.71 17.94
C TRP A 412 -8.98 -6.96 17.23
N ALA A 413 -8.11 -7.95 17.02
CA ALA A 413 -8.46 -9.24 16.40
C ALA A 413 -9.06 -10.23 17.40
N CYS A 414 -9.74 -9.75 18.44
CA CYS A 414 -10.27 -10.56 19.54
C CYS A 414 -11.78 -10.75 19.43
N HIS A 415 -12.32 -11.82 20.02
CA HIS A 415 -13.77 -12.09 20.04
C HIS A 415 -14.54 -11.21 21.03
N GLN A 416 -13.83 -10.62 22.00
CA GLN A 416 -14.39 -9.72 22.99
C GLN A 416 -14.97 -8.47 22.30
N LYS A 417 -16.09 -7.98 22.83
CA LYS A 417 -16.69 -6.73 22.35
C LYS A 417 -15.74 -5.56 22.66
N VAL A 418 -15.51 -4.75 21.64
CA VAL A 418 -14.76 -3.49 21.71
C VAL A 418 -15.76 -2.34 21.78
N GLU A 419 -15.43 -1.31 22.54
CA GLU A 419 -16.21 -0.09 22.67
C GLU A 419 -16.23 0.72 21.37
N ASN A 420 -17.18 1.64 21.22
CA ASN A 420 -17.31 2.46 20.00
C ASN A 420 -16.07 3.32 19.69
N ASP A 421 -15.27 3.62 20.70
CA ASP A 421 -14.01 4.37 20.60
C ASP A 421 -12.77 3.48 20.39
N GLY A 422 -12.96 2.16 20.20
CA GLY A 422 -11.88 1.20 19.99
C GLY A 422 -11.28 0.62 21.28
N ALA A 423 -11.80 0.97 22.45
CA ALA A 423 -11.29 0.44 23.72
C ALA A 423 -11.66 -1.03 23.92
N LEU A 424 -10.69 -1.85 24.31
CA LEU A 424 -10.94 -3.17 24.87
C LEU A 424 -10.99 -3.07 26.40
N ILE A 425 -12.12 -3.44 27.00
CA ILE A 425 -12.29 -3.38 28.46
C ILE A 425 -11.64 -4.60 29.11
N LEU A 426 -10.69 -4.36 30.01
CA LEU A 426 -9.98 -5.42 30.72
C LEU A 426 -10.88 -6.08 31.77
N LYS A 427 -10.90 -7.42 31.79
CA LYS A 427 -11.68 -8.24 32.72
C LYS A 427 -10.90 -9.51 33.07
N LYS A 428 -11.22 -10.13 34.21
CA LYS A 428 -10.78 -11.50 34.53
C LYS A 428 -11.28 -12.45 33.43
N ASN A 429 -10.36 -13.26 32.88
CA ASN A 429 -10.57 -14.18 31.74
C ASN A 429 -10.60 -13.54 30.34
N LEU A 430 -9.88 -12.44 30.15
CA LEU A 430 -9.35 -12.10 28.81
C LEU A 430 -8.31 -13.12 28.35
#